data_AF-A0A7C7MU72-F1
#
_entry.id   AF-A0A7C7MU72-F1
#
_cell.length_a   1.000
_cell.length_b   1.000
_cell.length_c   1.000
_cell.angle_alpha   90.00
_cell.angle_beta   90.00
_cell.angle_gamma   90.00
#
_symmetry.space_group_name_H-M   'P 1'
#
loop_
_entity.id
_entity.type
_entity.pdbx_description
1 polymer ?
#
loop_
_entity_poly.entity_id
_entity_poly.type
_entity_poly.pdbx_seq_one_letter_code
_entity_poly.pdbx_strand_id
1 'polypeptide(L)'
;MPLFTKSLKLSAFNNKRIGRYLLYALGEIVLVVVGILLALNINNANEDRKNEKEFRLILKTVAADLANDTLAVNQVVANYKFRQELLKPIINGEATEEELRNCTYCGSAISSYAPVFINDKGYLQLKNFFENTGDLDSLSTEIVQFYNYYTPTLQELGDEVKRATIENVKDWRDNYPWFANIINNKPDPRYLEYLASDKYRNRASYFNIVACLNYKTYLEEYKVDATEILESIAALEED
;
A
#
# COMPACT_ATOMS: atom_id res chain seq x y z
N MET A 1 14.09 33.20 90.02
CA MET A 1 12.88 32.34 89.91
C MET A 1 13.06 31.43 88.70
N PRO A 2 13.16 30.10 88.87
CA PRO A 2 13.28 29.16 87.76
C PRO A 2 11.89 28.69 87.31
N LEU A 3 11.65 28.61 86.00
CA LEU A 3 10.45 27.96 85.43
C LEU A 3 10.90 26.83 84.48
N PHE A 4 10.91 25.63 85.07
CA PHE A 4 10.52 24.35 84.49
C PHE A 4 10.85 24.06 83.00
N THR A 5 11.98 23.39 82.77
CA THR A 5 12.12 22.49 81.61
C THR A 5 11.40 21.17 81.89
N LYS A 6 10.20 20.97 81.34
CA LYS A 6 9.55 19.65 81.32
C LYS A 6 10.37 18.72 80.41
N SER A 7 11.11 17.79 81.01
CA SER A 7 11.68 16.66 80.28
C SER A 7 10.53 15.77 79.78
N LEU A 8 10.45 15.57 78.46
CA LEU A 8 9.67 14.46 77.91
C LEU A 8 10.34 13.17 78.42
N LYS A 9 9.83 12.60 79.51
CA LYS A 9 10.11 11.20 79.83
C LYS A 9 9.41 10.37 78.78
N LEU A 10 10.16 9.98 77.74
CA LEU A 10 9.82 8.88 76.86
C LEU A 10 9.82 7.62 77.72
N SER A 11 8.70 7.37 78.42
CA SER A 11 8.48 6.12 79.14
C SER A 11 8.78 4.99 78.16
N ALA A 12 9.70 4.11 78.54
CA ALA A 12 10.14 2.97 77.73
C ALA A 12 8.90 2.24 77.17
N PHE A 13 8.54 2.58 75.94
CA PHE A 13 7.45 1.92 75.25
C PHE A 13 7.90 0.48 75.07
N ASN A 14 7.11 -0.44 75.61
CA ASN A 14 7.32 -1.87 75.50
C ASN A 14 7.68 -2.23 74.04
N ASN A 15 8.98 -2.41 73.80
CA ASN A 15 9.59 -2.49 72.46
C ASN A 15 8.98 -3.64 71.62
N LYS A 16 8.42 -4.65 72.32
CA LYS A 16 7.73 -5.80 71.74
C LYS A 16 6.34 -5.50 71.16
N ARG A 17 5.61 -4.48 71.63
CA ARG A 17 4.24 -4.17 71.14
C ARG A 17 4.28 -3.26 69.91
N ILE A 18 5.15 -2.24 69.90
CA ILE A 18 5.32 -1.36 68.73
C ILE A 18 5.86 -2.12 67.52
N GLY A 19 6.86 -3.00 67.73
CA GLY A 19 7.37 -3.85 66.65
C GLY A 19 6.31 -4.76 66.02
N ARG A 20 5.34 -5.26 66.80
CA ARG A 20 4.20 -6.02 66.25
C ARG A 20 3.32 -5.15 65.37
N TYR A 21 2.90 -3.98 65.84
CA TYR A 21 2.06 -3.07 65.03
C TYR A 21 2.75 -2.61 63.74
N LEU A 22 4.07 -2.36 63.79
CA LEU A 22 4.86 -2.05 62.59
C LEU A 22 4.94 -3.23 61.62
N LEU A 23 5.14 -4.46 62.11
CA LEU A 23 5.12 -5.66 61.26
C LEU A 23 3.75 -5.90 60.62
N TYR A 24 2.66 -5.66 61.34
CA TYR A 24 1.31 -5.77 60.80
C TYR A 24 1.03 -4.71 59.73
N ALA A 25 1.41 -3.44 59.97
CA ALA A 25 1.24 -2.38 58.99
C ALA A 25 2.11 -2.59 57.73
N LEU A 26 3.34 -3.10 57.88
CA LEU A 26 4.18 -3.49 56.75
C LEU A 26 3.59 -4.65 55.95
N GLY A 27 3.01 -5.65 56.62
CA GLY A 27 2.31 -6.76 55.96
C GLY A 27 1.12 -6.27 55.14
N GLU A 28 0.35 -5.31 55.67
CA GLU A 28 -0.78 -4.71 54.97
C GLU A 28 -0.34 -3.91 53.73
N ILE A 29 0.73 -3.12 53.83
CA ILE A 29 1.30 -2.39 52.69
C ILE A 29 1.76 -3.36 51.60
N VAL A 30 2.50 -4.42 51.96
CA VAL A 30 2.97 -5.43 51.00
C VAL A 30 1.79 -6.11 50.30
N LEU A 31 0.73 -6.45 51.05
CA LEU A 31 -0.46 -7.09 50.50
C LEU A 31 -1.22 -6.17 49.54
N VAL A 32 -1.33 -4.87 49.87
CA VAL A 32 -1.91 -3.85 48.97
C VAL A 32 -1.08 -3.68 47.71
N VAL A 33 0.25 -3.60 47.82
CA VAL A 33 1.15 -3.47 46.67
C VAL A 33 1.04 -4.68 45.75
N VAL A 34 1.04 -5.90 46.29
CA VAL A 34 0.82 -7.13 45.51
C VAL A 34 -0.55 -7.10 44.82
N GLY A 35 -1.59 -6.64 45.50
CA GLY A 35 -2.93 -6.47 44.92
C GLY A 35 -2.95 -5.51 43.73
N ILE A 36 -2.30 -4.35 43.86
CA ILE A 36 -2.19 -3.36 42.78
C ILE A 36 -1.40 -3.93 41.60
N LEU A 37 -0.27 -4.59 41.86
CA LEU A 37 0.55 -5.20 40.81
C LEU A 37 -0.21 -6.30 40.05
N LEU A 38 -0.96 -7.14 40.76
CA LEU A 38 -1.82 -8.16 40.12
C LEU A 38 -2.92 -7.51 39.27
N ALA A 39 -3.58 -6.47 39.79
CA ALA A 39 -4.60 -5.73 39.04
C ALA A 39 -4.03 -5.09 37.76
N LEU A 40 -2.86 -4.47 37.85
CA LEU A 40 -2.15 -3.90 36.70
C LEU A 40 -1.77 -4.98 35.69
N ASN A 41 -1.22 -6.11 36.15
CA ASN A 41 -0.84 -7.21 35.26
C ASN A 41 -2.05 -7.82 34.52
N ILE A 42 -3.18 -8.00 35.20
CA ILE A 42 -4.42 -8.49 34.57
C ILE A 42 -4.93 -7.48 33.54
N ASN A 43 -4.88 -6.17 33.85
CA ASN A 43 -5.29 -5.13 32.93
C ASN A 43 -4.41 -5.11 31.67
N ASN A 44 -3.08 -5.14 31.85
CA ASN A 44 -2.13 -5.17 30.74
C ASN A 44 -2.34 -6.41 29.86
N ALA A 45 -2.47 -7.60 30.44
CA ALA A 45 -2.74 -8.82 29.66
C ALA A 45 -4.08 -8.79 28.90
N ASN A 46 -5.08 -8.06 29.39
CA ASN A 46 -6.35 -7.86 28.68
C ASN A 46 -6.21 -6.84 27.54
N GLU A 47 -5.37 -5.82 27.72
CA GLU A 47 -5.02 -4.84 26.69
C GLU A 47 -4.22 -5.49 25.56
N ASP A 48 -3.19 -6.27 25.90
CA ASP A 48 -2.38 -7.03 24.93
C ASP A 48 -3.25 -7.97 24.09
N ARG A 49 -4.20 -8.69 24.71
CA ARG A 49 -5.15 -9.55 23.99
C ARG A 49 -6.07 -8.79 23.03
N LYS A 50 -6.45 -7.56 23.38
CA LYS A 50 -7.27 -6.71 22.50
C LYS A 50 -6.45 -6.19 21.33
N ASN A 51 -5.23 -5.74 21.60
CA ASN A 51 -4.28 -5.28 20.58
C ASN A 51 -3.96 -6.39 19.58
N GLU A 52 -3.69 -7.60 20.06
CA GLU A 52 -3.44 -8.77 19.20
C GLU A 52 -4.66 -9.10 18.30
N LYS A 53 -5.87 -9.05 18.86
CA LYS A 53 -7.09 -9.29 18.09
C LYS A 53 -7.32 -8.21 17.02
N GLU A 54 -7.07 -6.95 17.36
CA GLU A 54 -7.17 -5.83 16.43
C GLU A 54 -6.12 -5.95 15.32
N PHE A 55 -4.88 -6.24 15.68
CA PHE A 55 -3.79 -6.47 14.73
C PHE A 55 -4.12 -7.55 13.70
N ARG A 56 -4.63 -8.72 14.14
CA ARG A 56 -5.07 -9.78 13.21
C ARG A 56 -6.22 -9.35 12.29
N LEU A 57 -7.13 -8.51 12.76
CA LEU A 57 -8.21 -7.96 11.92
C LEU A 57 -7.67 -6.98 10.87
N ILE A 58 -6.67 -6.19 11.25
CA ILE A 58 -5.98 -5.28 10.34
C ILE A 58 -5.24 -6.07 9.26
N LEU A 59 -4.47 -7.10 9.63
CA LEU A 59 -3.77 -7.96 8.66
C LEU A 59 -4.74 -8.63 7.68
N LYS A 60 -5.90 -9.09 8.15
CA LYS A 60 -6.97 -9.59 7.26
C LYS A 60 -7.47 -8.54 6.27
N THR A 61 -7.53 -7.28 6.69
CA THR A 61 -7.91 -6.17 5.79
C THR A 61 -6.81 -5.90 4.78
N VAL A 62 -5.55 -5.87 5.20
CA VAL A 62 -4.38 -5.75 4.30
C VAL A 62 -4.38 -6.88 3.26
N ALA A 63 -4.59 -8.12 3.69
CA ALA A 63 -4.64 -9.26 2.78
C ALA A 63 -5.79 -9.16 1.78
N ALA A 64 -6.98 -8.73 2.22
CA ALA A 64 -8.11 -8.51 1.31
C ALA A 64 -7.82 -7.40 0.29
N ASP A 65 -7.18 -6.30 0.72
CA ASP A 65 -6.78 -5.20 -0.15
C ASP A 65 -5.77 -5.68 -1.21
N LEU A 66 -4.68 -6.34 -0.80
CA LEU A 66 -3.66 -6.88 -1.70
C LEU A 66 -4.22 -7.93 -2.67
N ALA A 67 -5.11 -8.80 -2.22
CA ALA A 67 -5.76 -9.80 -3.07
C ALA A 67 -6.62 -9.14 -4.17
N ASN A 68 -7.35 -8.07 -3.85
CA ASN A 68 -8.13 -7.33 -4.84
C ASN A 68 -7.21 -6.55 -5.81
N ASP A 69 -6.16 -5.93 -5.28
CA ASP A 69 -5.22 -5.16 -6.08
C ASP A 69 -4.47 -6.03 -7.08
N THR A 70 -3.98 -7.19 -6.65
CA THR A 70 -3.27 -8.13 -7.54
C THR A 70 -4.16 -8.60 -8.70
N LEU A 71 -5.47 -8.79 -8.49
CA LEU A 71 -6.43 -9.09 -9.55
C LEU A 71 -6.58 -7.94 -10.55
N ALA A 72 -6.77 -6.71 -10.04
CA ALA A 72 -6.90 -5.51 -10.88
C ALA A 72 -5.61 -5.24 -11.69
N VAL A 73 -4.47 -5.31 -11.02
CA VAL A 73 -3.13 -5.19 -11.61
C VAL A 73 -2.93 -6.21 -12.73
N ASN A 74 -3.33 -7.47 -12.52
CA ASN A 74 -3.16 -8.53 -13.52
C ASN A 74 -3.94 -8.25 -14.82
N GLN A 75 -5.15 -7.67 -14.72
CA GLN A 75 -5.93 -7.25 -15.90
C GLN A 75 -5.22 -6.14 -16.68
N VAL A 76 -4.66 -5.17 -15.97
CA VAL A 76 -3.93 -4.04 -16.58
C VAL A 76 -2.62 -4.49 -17.22
N VAL A 77 -1.87 -5.36 -16.55
CA VAL A 77 -0.64 -5.97 -17.11
C VAL A 77 -0.96 -6.73 -18.40
N ALA A 78 -2.02 -7.56 -18.41
CA ALA A 78 -2.43 -8.27 -19.62
C ALA A 78 -2.79 -7.32 -20.76
N ASN A 79 -3.46 -6.20 -20.46
CA ASN A 79 -3.79 -5.18 -21.45
C ASN A 79 -2.54 -4.55 -22.08
N TYR A 80 -1.54 -4.16 -21.28
CA TYR A 80 -0.31 -3.57 -21.81
C TYR A 80 0.59 -4.61 -22.53
N LYS A 81 0.59 -5.89 -22.10
CA LYS A 81 1.24 -6.96 -22.87
C LYS A 81 0.66 -7.10 -24.27
N PHE A 82 -0.66 -7.12 -24.39
CA PHE A 82 -1.34 -7.16 -25.68
C PHE A 82 -0.94 -5.98 -26.57
N ARG A 83 -0.96 -4.76 -26.02
CA ARG A 83 -0.58 -3.54 -26.78
C ARG A 83 0.89 -3.56 -27.19
N GLN A 84 1.77 -4.04 -26.31
CA GLN A 84 3.20 -4.15 -26.60
C GLN A 84 3.44 -5.08 -27.80
N GLU A 85 2.83 -6.27 -27.80
CA GLU A 85 2.97 -7.22 -28.91
C GLU A 85 2.35 -6.67 -30.20
N LEU A 86 1.19 -6.01 -30.10
CA LEU A 86 0.53 -5.38 -31.24
C LEU A 86 1.40 -4.29 -31.90
N LEU A 87 2.07 -3.46 -31.09
CA LEU A 87 2.83 -2.31 -31.58
C LEU A 87 4.25 -2.68 -32.01
N LYS A 88 4.77 -3.84 -31.60
CA LYS A 88 6.15 -4.25 -31.83
C LYS A 88 6.58 -4.19 -33.32
N PRO A 89 5.82 -4.72 -34.30
CA PRO A 89 6.20 -4.60 -35.72
C PRO A 89 6.28 -3.14 -36.18
N ILE A 90 5.41 -2.27 -35.67
CA ILE A 90 5.37 -0.85 -36.05
C ILE A 90 6.57 -0.11 -35.47
N ILE A 91 6.86 -0.34 -34.19
CA ILE A 91 7.99 0.27 -33.48
C ILE A 91 9.31 -0.12 -34.16
N ASN A 92 9.43 -1.38 -34.58
CA ASN A 92 10.62 -1.88 -35.29
C ASN A 92 10.71 -1.42 -36.75
N GLY A 93 9.66 -0.84 -37.32
CA GLY A 93 9.60 -0.52 -38.76
C GLY A 93 9.47 -1.76 -39.65
N GLU A 94 8.96 -2.85 -39.11
CA GLU A 94 8.78 -4.15 -39.77
C GLU A 94 7.33 -4.38 -40.24
N ALA A 95 6.38 -3.54 -39.82
CA ALA A 95 4.97 -3.67 -40.17
C ALA A 95 4.71 -3.48 -41.67
N THR A 96 4.07 -4.46 -42.28
CA THR A 96 3.61 -4.42 -43.67
C THR A 96 2.34 -3.58 -43.82
N GLU A 97 2.08 -3.11 -45.04
CA GLU A 97 0.83 -2.38 -45.33
C GLU A 97 -0.42 -3.25 -45.06
N GLU A 98 -0.35 -4.54 -45.34
CA GLU A 98 -1.44 -5.49 -45.08
C GLU A 98 -1.72 -5.62 -43.57
N GLU A 99 -0.67 -5.74 -42.75
CA GLU A 99 -0.81 -5.78 -41.28
C GLU A 99 -1.43 -4.48 -40.75
N LEU A 100 -0.95 -3.32 -41.22
CA LEU A 100 -1.50 -2.02 -40.81
C LEU A 100 -2.96 -1.85 -41.22
N ARG A 101 -3.32 -2.28 -42.43
CA ARG A 101 -4.70 -2.24 -42.95
C ARG A 101 -5.66 -3.10 -42.14
N ASN A 102 -5.19 -4.25 -41.66
CA ASN A 102 -5.98 -5.19 -40.87
C ASN A 102 -5.90 -4.91 -39.35
N CYS A 103 -5.06 -3.96 -38.92
CA CYS A 103 -4.85 -3.65 -37.51
C CYS A 103 -5.94 -2.74 -36.93
N THR A 104 -7.04 -3.35 -36.47
CA THR A 104 -8.15 -2.65 -35.84
C THR A 104 -7.72 -1.85 -34.61
N TYR A 105 -6.76 -2.36 -33.84
CA TYR A 105 -6.40 -1.82 -32.53
C TYR A 105 -5.20 -0.87 -32.53
N CYS A 106 -4.48 -0.70 -33.65
CA CYS A 106 -3.22 0.05 -33.68
C CYS A 106 -3.36 1.46 -33.12
N GLY A 107 -4.25 2.29 -33.67
CA GLY A 107 -4.50 3.62 -33.10
C GLY A 107 -4.97 3.55 -31.65
N SER A 108 -5.96 2.72 -31.34
CA SER A 108 -6.51 2.65 -29.97
C SER A 108 -5.49 2.22 -28.90
N ALA A 109 -4.45 1.49 -29.30
CA ALA A 109 -3.41 0.99 -28.40
C ALA A 109 -2.63 2.13 -27.74
N ILE A 110 -2.50 3.29 -28.40
CA ILE A 110 -1.76 4.45 -27.88
C ILE A 110 -2.67 5.61 -27.47
N SER A 111 -4.00 5.40 -27.45
CA SER A 111 -4.99 6.45 -27.26
C SER A 111 -5.81 6.31 -25.96
N SER A 112 -5.51 5.29 -25.16
CA SER A 112 -6.23 4.99 -23.93
C SER A 112 -5.26 4.54 -22.85
N TYR A 113 -5.61 4.78 -21.58
CA TYR A 113 -4.86 4.29 -20.43
C TYR A 113 -5.79 3.44 -19.56
N ALA A 114 -5.21 2.46 -18.89
CA ALA A 114 -5.90 1.64 -17.89
C ALA A 114 -5.40 2.05 -16.50
N PRO A 115 -6.23 2.72 -15.67
CA PRO A 115 -5.84 3.07 -14.31
C PRO A 115 -5.84 1.84 -13.39
N VAL A 116 -4.95 1.84 -12.41
CA VAL A 116 -4.98 0.94 -11.26
C VAL A 116 -5.13 1.81 -10.01
N PHE A 117 -6.03 1.42 -9.12
CA PHE A 117 -6.19 2.04 -7.80
C PHE A 117 -5.76 1.02 -6.76
N ILE A 118 -4.76 1.37 -5.96
CA ILE A 118 -4.25 0.54 -4.87
C ILE A 118 -5.13 0.79 -3.64
N ASN A 119 -5.64 -0.27 -3.02
CA ASN A 119 -6.45 -0.19 -1.82
C ASN A 119 -5.54 -0.01 -0.60
N ASP A 120 -5.65 1.13 0.10
CA ASP A 120 -4.75 1.51 1.19
C ASP A 120 -5.40 1.41 2.57
N LYS A 121 -6.63 0.89 2.66
CA LYS A 121 -7.41 0.87 3.91
C LYS A 121 -6.69 0.10 5.00
N GLY A 122 -6.30 -1.15 4.73
CA GLY A 122 -5.58 -2.00 5.66
C GLY A 122 -4.24 -1.37 6.07
N TYR A 123 -3.51 -0.81 5.12
CA TYR A 123 -2.26 -0.08 5.38
C TYR A 123 -2.46 1.11 6.32
N LEU A 124 -3.48 1.93 6.10
CA LEU A 124 -3.78 3.09 6.95
C LEU A 124 -4.19 2.65 8.36
N GLN A 125 -4.97 1.59 8.49
CA GLN A 125 -5.31 1.00 9.79
C GLN A 125 -4.05 0.49 10.51
N LEU A 126 -3.18 -0.20 9.79
CA LEU A 126 -1.92 -0.74 10.30
C LEU A 126 -1.00 0.38 10.79
N LYS A 127 -0.82 1.42 9.98
CA LYS A 127 -0.04 2.59 10.35
C LYS A 127 -0.57 3.27 11.62
N ASN A 128 -1.88 3.52 11.68
CA ASN A 128 -2.52 4.14 12.85
C ASN A 128 -2.40 3.26 14.11
N PHE A 129 -2.50 1.93 13.96
CA PHE A 129 -2.32 1.00 15.08
C PHE A 129 -0.93 1.16 15.70
N PHE A 130 0.12 1.20 14.87
CA PHE A 130 1.49 1.33 15.36
C PHE A 130 1.86 2.70 15.91
N GLU A 131 1.26 3.78 15.39
CA GLU A 131 1.41 5.11 15.99
C GLU A 131 0.88 5.15 17.44
N ASN A 132 -0.07 4.28 17.79
CA ASN A 132 -0.66 4.19 19.12
C ASN A 132 0.04 3.17 20.04
N THR A 133 0.53 2.04 19.52
CA THR A 133 1.12 0.96 20.32
C THR A 133 2.64 1.05 20.45
N GLY A 134 3.33 1.67 19.48
CA GLY A 134 4.78 1.86 19.49
C GLY A 134 5.61 0.60 19.18
N ASP A 135 4.98 -0.50 18.79
CA ASP A 135 5.66 -1.79 18.57
C ASP A 135 5.48 -2.28 17.13
N LEU A 136 6.50 -2.08 16.28
CA LEU A 136 6.49 -2.51 14.88
C LEU A 136 7.27 -3.81 14.73
N ASP A 137 6.56 -4.88 14.40
CA ASP A 137 7.20 -6.13 14.00
C ASP A 137 7.79 -6.05 12.58
N SER A 138 8.48 -7.11 12.19
CA SER A 138 9.12 -7.24 10.87
C SER A 138 8.12 -7.14 9.73
N LEU A 139 7.03 -7.92 9.78
CA LEU A 139 6.03 -8.00 8.72
C LEU A 139 5.32 -6.67 8.52
N SER A 140 5.02 -5.99 9.62
CA SER A 140 4.38 -4.69 9.62
C SER A 140 5.26 -3.62 9.00
N THR A 141 6.56 -3.67 9.31
CA THR A 141 7.55 -2.79 8.69
C THR A 141 7.61 -3.03 7.18
N GLU A 142 7.61 -4.28 6.75
CA GLU A 142 7.59 -4.68 5.35
C GLU A 142 6.32 -4.18 4.63
N ILE A 143 5.14 -4.39 5.20
CA ILE A 143 3.87 -3.88 4.64
C ILE A 143 3.92 -2.35 4.50
N VAL A 144 4.36 -1.63 5.53
CA VAL A 144 4.43 -0.17 5.48
C VAL A 144 5.41 0.31 4.39
N GLN A 145 6.56 -0.35 4.26
CA GLN A 145 7.54 -0.01 3.21
C GLN A 145 7.01 -0.30 1.82
N PHE A 146 6.33 -1.44 1.63
CA PHE A 146 5.67 -1.81 0.38
C PHE A 146 4.71 -0.71 -0.11
N TYR A 147 3.77 -0.28 0.74
CA TYR A 147 2.79 0.75 0.35
C TYR A 147 3.45 2.11 0.10
N ASN A 148 4.43 2.50 0.91
CA ASN A 148 5.17 3.76 0.74
C ASN A 148 5.98 3.79 -0.57
N TYR A 149 6.47 2.64 -1.03
CA TYR A 149 7.22 2.52 -2.27
C TYR A 149 6.32 2.47 -3.50
N TYR A 150 5.29 1.62 -3.47
CA TYR A 150 4.48 1.34 -4.66
C TYR A 150 3.41 2.38 -4.95
N THR A 151 2.70 2.86 -3.93
CA THR A 151 1.55 3.77 -4.12
C THR A 151 1.90 5.04 -4.88
N PRO A 152 2.88 5.87 -4.44
CA PRO A 152 3.20 7.10 -5.15
C PRO A 152 3.80 6.84 -6.54
N THR A 153 4.64 5.81 -6.67
CA THR A 153 5.33 5.51 -7.93
C THR A 153 4.36 5.00 -8.99
N LEU A 154 3.43 4.11 -8.64
CA LEU A 154 2.38 3.65 -9.55
C LEU A 154 1.44 4.77 -9.97
N GLN A 155 1.13 5.71 -9.07
CA GLN A 155 0.35 6.89 -9.41
C GLN A 155 1.08 7.77 -10.43
N GLU A 156 2.36 8.07 -10.20
CA GLU A 156 3.16 8.90 -11.09
C GLU A 156 3.32 8.28 -12.48
N LEU A 157 3.66 6.98 -12.53
CA LEU A 157 3.78 6.24 -13.78
C LEU A 157 2.44 6.16 -14.53
N GLY A 158 1.35 5.87 -13.83
CA GLY A 158 0.00 5.85 -14.40
C GLY A 158 -0.43 7.21 -14.97
N ASP A 159 -0.09 8.31 -14.28
CA ASP A 159 -0.35 9.67 -14.75
C ASP A 159 0.48 10.02 -15.99
N GLU A 160 1.70 9.51 -16.12
CA GLU A 160 2.50 9.69 -17.35
C GLU A 160 1.87 8.96 -18.54
N VAL A 161 1.39 7.72 -18.36
CA VAL A 161 0.65 7.01 -19.41
C VAL A 161 -0.62 7.77 -19.82
N LYS A 162 -1.36 8.29 -18.84
CA LYS A 162 -2.53 9.14 -19.07
C LYS A 162 -2.16 10.39 -19.87
N ARG A 163 -1.09 11.10 -19.51
CA ARG A 163 -0.62 12.28 -20.24
C ARG A 163 -0.28 11.95 -21.69
N ALA A 164 0.54 10.93 -21.91
CA ALA A 164 0.97 10.51 -23.26
C ALA A 164 -0.22 10.13 -24.16
N THR A 165 -1.19 9.38 -23.62
CA THR A 165 -2.37 8.93 -24.38
C THR A 165 -3.33 10.08 -24.68
N ILE A 166 -3.57 10.98 -23.73
CA ILE A 166 -4.38 12.18 -23.95
C ILE A 166 -3.73 13.12 -24.98
N GLU A 167 -2.41 13.27 -24.94
CA GLU A 167 -1.69 14.07 -25.93
C GLU A 167 -1.86 13.51 -27.35
N ASN A 168 -1.74 12.18 -27.53
CA ASN A 168 -1.98 11.54 -28.81
C ASN A 168 -3.39 11.83 -29.34
N VAL A 169 -4.42 11.69 -28.49
CA VAL A 169 -5.81 11.96 -28.90
C VAL A 169 -6.03 13.42 -29.25
N LYS A 170 -5.43 14.36 -28.50
CA LYS A 170 -5.50 15.79 -28.80
C LYS A 170 -4.85 16.11 -30.15
N ASP A 171 -3.66 15.58 -30.40
CA ASP A 171 -2.97 15.74 -31.69
C ASP A 171 -3.82 15.22 -32.85
N TRP A 172 -4.51 14.09 -32.68
CA TRP A 172 -5.42 13.56 -33.70
C TRP A 172 -6.61 14.47 -33.96
N ARG A 173 -7.28 14.89 -32.89
CA ARG A 173 -8.42 15.81 -32.96
C ARG A 173 -8.06 17.11 -33.67
N ASP A 174 -6.89 17.67 -33.37
CA ASP A 174 -6.51 19.02 -33.80
C ASP A 174 -5.87 19.04 -35.18
N ASN A 175 -5.16 17.97 -35.57
CA ASN A 175 -4.32 17.99 -36.78
C ASN A 175 -4.77 17.03 -37.88
N TYR A 176 -5.76 16.16 -37.66
CA TYR A 176 -6.10 15.11 -38.61
C TYR A 176 -7.59 15.06 -38.97
N PRO A 177 -7.95 15.38 -40.24
CA PRO A 177 -9.34 15.34 -40.70
C PRO A 177 -9.98 13.94 -40.62
N TRP A 178 -9.17 12.88 -40.64
CA TRP A 178 -9.66 11.50 -40.53
C TRP A 178 -10.16 11.16 -39.12
N PHE A 179 -9.84 11.95 -38.09
CA PHE A 179 -10.17 11.64 -36.69
C PHE A 179 -11.67 11.40 -36.50
N ALA A 180 -12.52 12.31 -36.97
CA ALA A 180 -13.97 12.16 -36.88
C ALA A 180 -14.49 10.94 -37.64
N ASN A 181 -13.87 10.58 -38.77
CA ASN A 181 -14.26 9.40 -39.53
C ASN A 181 -13.94 8.12 -38.75
N ILE A 182 -12.71 7.98 -38.26
CA ILE A 182 -12.25 6.79 -37.53
C ILE A 182 -13.06 6.58 -36.24
N ILE A 183 -13.31 7.64 -35.46
CA ILE A 183 -14.12 7.56 -34.23
C ILE A 183 -15.57 7.13 -34.53
N ASN A 184 -16.09 7.44 -35.72
CA ASN A 184 -17.43 7.03 -36.15
C ASN A 184 -17.43 5.77 -37.02
N ASN A 185 -16.38 4.94 -36.93
CA ASN A 185 -16.23 3.69 -37.69
C ASN A 185 -16.35 3.87 -39.22
N LYS A 186 -15.93 5.02 -39.74
CA LYS A 186 -15.86 5.31 -41.18
C LYS A 186 -14.40 5.20 -41.63
N PRO A 187 -14.10 4.37 -42.64
CA PRO A 187 -12.73 4.23 -43.14
C PRO A 187 -12.25 5.52 -43.78
N ASP A 188 -10.97 5.82 -43.61
CA ASP A 188 -10.30 6.98 -44.21
C ASP A 188 -8.87 6.58 -44.60
N PRO A 189 -8.48 6.59 -45.89
CA PRO A 189 -7.14 6.18 -46.32
C PRO A 189 -6.00 6.94 -45.64
N ARG A 190 -6.24 8.20 -45.26
CA ARG A 190 -5.24 9.06 -44.57
C ARG A 190 -4.90 8.54 -43.18
N TYR A 191 -5.76 7.72 -42.58
CA TYR A 191 -5.46 7.06 -41.32
C TYR A 191 -4.43 5.93 -41.51
N LEU A 192 -4.51 5.18 -42.60
CA LEU A 192 -3.49 4.17 -42.93
C LEU A 192 -2.14 4.83 -43.22
N GLU A 193 -2.14 5.94 -43.97
CA GLU A 193 -0.94 6.76 -44.18
C GLU A 193 -0.34 7.24 -42.86
N TYR A 194 -1.19 7.64 -41.91
CA TYR A 194 -0.75 8.02 -40.57
C TYR A 194 -0.14 6.83 -39.81
N LEU A 195 -0.78 5.67 -39.79
CA LEU A 195 -0.26 4.46 -39.12
C LEU A 195 1.09 4.01 -39.70
N ALA A 196 1.32 4.22 -41.00
CA ALA A 196 2.59 3.93 -41.66
C ALA A 196 3.68 5.01 -41.47
N SER A 197 3.35 6.15 -40.83
CA SER A 197 4.25 7.29 -40.72
C SER A 197 5.25 7.19 -39.56
N ASP A 198 6.39 7.86 -39.71
CA ASP A 198 7.35 8.07 -38.62
C ASP A 198 6.72 8.75 -37.40
N LYS A 199 5.73 9.62 -37.62
CA LYS A 199 5.05 10.31 -36.52
C LYS A 199 4.27 9.32 -35.65
N TYR A 200 3.55 8.38 -36.25
CA TYR A 200 2.87 7.34 -35.48
C TYR A 200 3.87 6.38 -34.82
N ARG A 201 4.91 5.95 -35.55
CA ARG A 201 5.98 5.11 -35.00
C ARG A 201 6.62 5.75 -33.76
N ASN A 202 6.96 7.03 -33.82
CA ASN A 202 7.54 7.76 -32.68
C ASN A 202 6.58 7.84 -31.49
N ARG A 203 5.29 8.11 -31.73
CA ARG A 203 4.26 8.11 -30.67
C ARG A 203 4.07 6.71 -30.06
N ALA A 204 4.09 5.66 -30.88
CA ALA A 204 4.02 4.27 -30.42
C ALA A 204 5.25 3.85 -29.60
N SER A 205 6.45 4.26 -30.04
CA SER A 205 7.69 4.04 -29.29
C SER A 205 7.67 4.75 -27.94
N TYR A 206 7.20 6.01 -27.89
CA TYR A 206 7.06 6.73 -26.63
C TYR A 206 6.04 6.06 -25.70
N PHE A 207 4.88 5.67 -26.22
CA PHE A 207 3.89 4.91 -25.47
C PHE A 207 4.48 3.61 -24.91
N ASN A 208 5.25 2.86 -25.71
CA ASN A 208 5.89 1.63 -25.27
C ASN A 208 6.85 1.86 -24.08
N ILE A 209 7.59 2.97 -24.08
CA ILE A 209 8.45 3.35 -22.94
C ILE A 209 7.61 3.59 -21.69
N VAL A 210 6.67 4.55 -21.74
CA VAL A 210 5.96 4.98 -20.53
C VAL A 210 4.98 3.93 -20.00
N ALA A 211 4.29 3.22 -20.89
CA ALA A 211 3.26 2.26 -20.51
C ALA A 211 3.78 0.84 -20.36
N CYS A 212 4.56 0.34 -21.33
CA CYS A 212 4.90 -1.08 -21.40
C CYS A 212 6.22 -1.43 -20.73
N LEU A 213 7.23 -0.56 -20.83
CA LEU A 213 8.55 -0.79 -20.24
C LEU A 213 8.67 -0.21 -18.82
N ASN A 214 7.91 0.85 -18.51
CA ASN A 214 7.90 1.44 -17.18
C ASN A 214 6.68 0.97 -16.36
N TYR A 215 5.48 1.51 -16.65
CA TYR A 215 4.30 1.29 -15.79
C TYR A 215 3.92 -0.19 -15.64
N LYS A 216 3.84 -0.93 -16.74
CA LYS A 216 3.52 -2.37 -16.72
C LYS A 216 4.57 -3.18 -15.96
N THR A 217 5.86 -2.91 -16.14
CA THR A 217 6.93 -3.63 -15.43
C THR A 217 6.82 -3.41 -13.92
N TYR A 218 6.56 -2.17 -13.49
CA TYR A 218 6.39 -1.85 -12.08
C TYR A 218 5.11 -2.46 -11.48
N LEU A 219 4.05 -2.59 -12.27
CA LEU A 219 2.86 -3.36 -11.91
C LEU A 219 3.15 -4.87 -11.78
N GLU A 220 4.05 -5.42 -12.57
CA GLU A 220 4.48 -6.82 -12.45
C GLU A 220 5.28 -7.03 -11.16
N GLU A 221 6.20 -6.12 -10.82
CA GLU A 221 6.95 -6.12 -9.55
C GLU A 221 6.01 -6.00 -8.35
N TYR A 222 5.08 -5.03 -8.36
CA TYR A 222 4.04 -4.89 -7.33
C TYR A 222 3.34 -6.21 -7.04
N LYS A 223 2.98 -6.96 -8.09
CA LYS A 223 2.24 -8.21 -7.95
C LYS A 223 3.08 -9.30 -7.28
N VAL A 224 4.39 -9.37 -7.58
CA VAL A 224 5.29 -10.33 -6.95
C VAL A 224 5.37 -10.05 -5.46
N ASP A 225 5.76 -8.83 -5.10
CA ASP A 225 5.95 -8.42 -3.70
C ASP A 225 4.64 -8.48 -2.89
N ALA A 226 3.50 -8.11 -3.50
CA ALA A 226 2.19 -8.25 -2.87
C ALA A 226 1.85 -9.71 -2.55
N THR A 227 2.27 -10.64 -3.40
CA THR A 227 2.04 -12.08 -3.20
C THR A 227 2.90 -12.60 -2.05
N GLU A 228 4.15 -12.16 -1.94
CA GLU A 228 5.04 -12.52 -0.82
C GLU A 228 4.48 -12.03 0.53
N ILE A 229 3.94 -10.81 0.58
CA ILE A 229 3.27 -10.29 1.78
C ILE A 229 2.02 -11.11 2.13
N LEU A 230 1.22 -11.49 1.12
CA LEU A 230 0.04 -12.34 1.33
C LEU A 230 0.41 -13.69 1.92
N GLU A 231 1.48 -14.32 1.44
CA GLU A 231 2.01 -15.58 1.99
C GLU A 231 2.49 -15.41 3.43
N SER A 232 3.19 -14.31 3.74
CA SER A 232 3.63 -13.99 5.10
C SER A 232 2.47 -13.75 6.07
N ILE A 233 1.40 -13.09 5.63
CA ILE A 233 0.18 -12.93 6.45
C ILE A 233 -0.51 -14.28 6.68
N ALA A 234 -0.58 -15.13 5.66
CA ALA A 234 -1.22 -16.44 5.78
C ALA A 234 -0.47 -17.36 6.77
N ALA A 235 0.86 -17.32 6.78
CA ALA A 235 1.68 -18.10 7.71
C ALA A 235 1.39 -17.75 9.19
N LEU A 236 1.06 -16.50 9.50
CA LEU A 236 0.69 -16.08 10.86
C LEU A 236 -0.69 -16.56 11.32
N GLU A 237 -1.55 -17.03 10.41
CA GLU A 237 -2.85 -17.61 10.76
C GLU A 237 -2.76 -19.11 11.07
N GLU A 238 -1.67 -19.78 10.69
CA GLU A 238 -1.45 -21.21 10.93
C GLU A 238 -0.80 -21.49 12.31
N ASP A 239 -0.20 -20.47 12.94
CA ASP A 239 0.42 -20.48 14.28
C ASP A 239 -0.55 -20.02 15.40
#